data_AF-A0A6P2E3Y1-F1
#
_entry.id   AF-A0A6P2E3Y1-F1
#
_cell.length_a   1.000
_cell.length_b   1.000
_cell.length_c   1.000
_cell.angle_alpha   90.00
_cell.angle_beta   90.00
_cell.angle_gamma   90.00
#
_symmetry.space_group_name_H-M   'P 1'
#
loop_
_entity.id
_entity.type
_entity.pdbx_description
1 polymer ?
#
loop_
_entity_poly.entity_id
_entity_poly.type
_entity_poly.pdbx_seq_one_letter_code
_entity_poly.pdbx_strand_id
1 'polypeptide(L)'
;MKKALLYLLFGLLALVLTAAVAVYLVVKLALAPGPGEWPTRVKAGPFALEVGVPTAIRLATSSWFAPWLVGRSFETEHGPVRVGWNETASTLELDCAPCSASVPALGHAPIRLDNLRFTARRDAGSLNGLLEATPAATTVSSLAGDNVLRARWDGKLTQKSLQIHVDAPDAPIARWYSVLAPAIPELQRARIGGTLALRAQLDLPANHLALHPRIEQFSVEGLGTEALLDTRTSCGPPSRLAPDSWLARAVIAAEDQRFFSHPGYDLAELTAALDANQKADRIERGGSTLSQQLARLVVTGSERSAERKLRELLYAVEMEQTLGKPRILQLYLDNAPWGPGGLCGAEAAARRYFKRGARNLEPAQAVWLAAMLNNPGAALEKWQRDGHIDVERAKWVAEGLRGITRSQRESLQRNIAAARFAPPP
;
A
#
# COMPACT_ATOMS: atom_id res chain seq x y z
N MET A 1 24.34 39.45 -56.18
CA MET A 1 24.17 38.03 -55.79
C MET A 1 24.00 37.82 -54.28
N LYS A 2 24.82 38.40 -53.39
CA LYS A 2 24.69 38.22 -51.92
C LYS A 2 23.33 38.65 -51.32
N LYS A 3 22.73 39.77 -51.77
CA LYS A 3 21.44 40.26 -51.23
C LYS A 3 20.24 39.38 -51.63
N ALA A 4 20.22 38.88 -52.87
CA ALA A 4 19.16 38.00 -53.36
C ALA A 4 19.15 36.64 -52.64
N LEU A 5 20.33 36.07 -52.38
CA LEU A 5 20.48 34.86 -51.58
C LEU A 5 20.00 35.09 -50.13
N LEU A 6 20.30 36.26 -49.55
CA LEU A 6 19.82 36.64 -48.21
C LEU A 6 18.28 36.71 -48.17
N TYR A 7 17.64 37.37 -49.14
CA TYR A 7 16.18 37.44 -49.20
C TYR A 7 15.51 36.08 -49.41
N LEU A 8 16.12 35.20 -50.22
CA LEU A 8 15.67 33.82 -50.38
C LEU A 8 15.78 33.05 -49.06
N LEU A 9 16.89 33.18 -48.33
CA LEU A 9 17.08 32.56 -47.01
C LEU A 9 16.06 33.09 -45.99
N PHE A 10 15.82 34.41 -45.96
CA PHE A 10 14.81 35.01 -45.08
C PHE A 10 13.39 34.57 -45.44
N GLY A 11 13.05 34.48 -46.73
CA GLY A 11 11.75 33.99 -47.19
C GLY A 11 11.53 32.52 -46.83
N LEU A 12 12.56 31.69 -46.99
CA LEU A 12 12.51 30.26 -46.65
C LEU A 12 12.43 30.05 -45.14
N LEU A 13 13.20 30.82 -44.36
CA LEU A 13 13.11 30.85 -42.90
C LEU A 13 11.71 31.28 -42.43
N ALA A 14 11.17 32.36 -43.02
CA ALA A 14 9.83 32.84 -42.70
C ALA A 14 8.79 31.75 -42.97
N LEU A 15 8.84 31.09 -44.13
CA LEU A 15 7.91 30.02 -44.50
C LEU A 15 8.01 28.80 -43.57
N VAL A 16 9.23 28.41 -43.17
CA VAL A 16 9.45 27.35 -42.18
C VAL A 16 8.86 27.74 -40.83
N LEU A 17 9.03 29.00 -40.40
CA LEU A 17 8.45 29.52 -39.15
C LEU A 17 6.92 29.54 -39.20
N THR A 18 6.30 30.01 -40.29
CA THR A 18 4.83 30.01 -40.42
C THR A 18 4.28 28.59 -40.44
N ALA A 19 4.93 27.67 -41.15
CA ALA A 19 4.55 26.26 -41.15
C ALA A 19 4.67 25.64 -39.74
N ALA A 20 5.74 25.94 -39.01
CA ALA A 20 5.93 25.48 -37.64
C ALA A 20 4.85 26.01 -36.68
N VAL A 21 4.49 27.30 -36.80
CA VAL A 21 3.41 27.91 -36.01
C VAL A 21 2.05 27.31 -36.37
N ALA A 22 1.76 27.10 -37.65
CA ALA A 22 0.52 26.48 -38.09
C ALA A 22 0.40 25.04 -37.57
N VAL A 23 1.46 24.24 -37.68
CA VAL A 23 1.51 22.88 -37.10
C VAL A 23 1.30 22.93 -35.60
N TYR A 24 1.97 23.84 -34.88
CA TYR A 24 1.78 24.01 -33.45
C TYR A 24 0.33 24.35 -33.08
N LEU A 25 -0.31 25.28 -33.80
CA LEU A 25 -1.71 25.64 -33.55
C LEU A 25 -2.67 24.49 -33.85
N VAL A 26 -2.43 23.72 -34.92
CA VAL A 26 -3.21 22.52 -35.24
C VAL A 26 -3.07 21.46 -34.14
N VAL A 27 -1.84 21.18 -33.70
CA VAL A 27 -1.59 20.24 -32.60
C VAL A 27 -2.25 20.71 -31.31
N LYS A 28 -2.10 22.00 -30.97
CA LYS A 28 -2.72 22.59 -29.79
C LYS A 28 -4.24 22.47 -29.81
N LEU A 29 -4.87 22.71 -30.97
CA LEU A 29 -6.31 22.59 -31.12
C LEU A 29 -6.78 21.13 -31.09
N ALA A 30 -6.05 20.24 -31.77
CA ALA A 30 -6.38 18.81 -31.86
C ALA A 30 -6.24 18.08 -30.53
N LEU A 31 -5.31 18.51 -29.67
CA LEU A 31 -5.10 17.96 -28.34
C LEU A 31 -5.87 18.71 -27.24
N ALA A 32 -6.52 19.83 -27.55
CA ALA A 32 -7.25 20.62 -26.56
C ALA A 32 -8.34 19.76 -25.89
N PRO A 33 -8.51 19.86 -24.56
CA PRO A 33 -9.52 19.09 -23.85
C PRO A 33 -10.93 19.40 -24.38
N GLY A 34 -11.68 18.36 -24.74
CA GLY A 34 -13.09 18.48 -25.11
C GLY A 34 -14.00 18.75 -23.91
N PRO A 35 -15.30 19.05 -24.13
CA PRO A 35 -16.26 19.27 -23.05
C PRO A 35 -16.36 18.07 -22.09
N GLY A 36 -15.97 18.28 -20.83
CA GLY A 36 -15.99 17.25 -19.78
C GLY A 36 -14.82 16.27 -19.80
N GLU A 37 -13.85 16.47 -20.69
CA GLU A 37 -12.60 15.73 -20.72
C GLU A 37 -11.66 16.22 -19.60
N TRP A 38 -10.98 15.31 -18.91
CA TRP A 38 -10.01 15.74 -17.91
C TRP A 38 -8.68 16.14 -18.59
N PRO A 39 -8.19 17.36 -18.31
CA PRO A 39 -6.96 17.84 -18.90
C PRO A 39 -5.73 17.31 -18.15
N THR A 40 -4.61 17.27 -18.84
CA THR A 40 -3.27 17.21 -18.25
C THR A 40 -2.36 18.21 -18.94
N ARG A 41 -1.36 18.72 -18.21
CA ARG A 41 -0.43 19.70 -18.73
C ARG A 41 0.86 19.03 -19.19
N VAL A 42 1.11 19.05 -20.49
CA VAL A 42 2.33 18.47 -21.09
C VAL A 42 3.30 19.58 -21.46
N LYS A 43 4.54 19.48 -20.98
CA LYS A 43 5.65 20.38 -21.38
C LYS A 43 6.49 19.70 -22.45
N ALA A 44 6.67 20.37 -23.59
CA ALA A 44 7.51 19.91 -24.69
C ALA A 44 8.44 21.06 -25.12
N GLY A 45 9.68 21.05 -24.62
CA GLY A 45 10.62 22.16 -24.80
C GLY A 45 10.07 23.48 -24.20
N PRO A 46 10.04 24.59 -24.97
CA PRO A 46 9.50 25.87 -24.50
C PRO A 46 7.97 25.93 -24.49
N PHE A 47 7.28 24.90 -25.00
CA PHE A 47 5.83 24.90 -25.15
C PHE A 47 5.16 24.12 -24.01
N ALA A 48 4.04 24.66 -23.54
CA ALA A 48 3.14 23.99 -22.61
C ALA A 48 1.76 23.83 -23.27
N LEU A 49 1.30 22.60 -23.39
CA LEU A 49 0.02 22.24 -23.98
C LEU A 49 -0.91 21.70 -22.88
N GLU A 50 -2.13 22.22 -22.83
CA GLU A 50 -3.22 21.56 -22.12
C GLU A 50 -3.78 20.49 -23.05
N VAL A 51 -3.71 19.24 -22.60
CA VAL A 51 -4.03 18.06 -23.41
C VAL A 51 -5.17 17.30 -22.75
N GLY A 52 -6.22 17.04 -23.51
CA GLY A 52 -7.27 16.10 -23.11
C GLY A 52 -6.71 14.68 -23.04
N VAL A 53 -6.78 14.04 -21.87
CA VAL A 53 -6.14 12.72 -21.67
C VAL A 53 -6.79 11.64 -22.54
N PRO A 54 -8.12 11.45 -22.56
CA PRO A 54 -8.78 10.56 -23.52
C PRO A 54 -8.39 10.78 -24.97
N THR A 55 -8.29 12.03 -25.41
CA THR A 55 -7.92 12.40 -26.77
C THR A 55 -6.47 12.04 -27.07
N ALA A 56 -5.55 12.29 -26.13
CA ALA A 56 -4.17 11.86 -26.24
C ALA A 56 -4.03 10.35 -26.33
N ILE A 57 -4.73 9.60 -25.47
CA ILE A 57 -4.75 8.13 -25.52
C ILE A 57 -5.27 7.67 -26.88
N ARG A 58 -6.37 8.27 -27.36
CA ARG A 58 -6.93 7.91 -28.67
C ARG A 58 -5.96 8.14 -29.83
N LEU A 59 -5.15 9.18 -29.79
CA LEU A 59 -4.15 9.44 -30.82
C LEU A 59 -2.97 8.48 -30.67
N ALA A 60 -2.45 8.33 -29.46
CA ALA A 60 -1.30 7.48 -29.16
C ALA A 60 -1.52 6.00 -29.49
N THR A 61 -2.76 5.50 -29.43
CA THR A 61 -3.11 4.12 -29.79
C THR A 61 -3.72 3.99 -31.20
N SER A 62 -3.56 4.99 -32.07
CA SER A 62 -4.06 4.93 -33.46
C SER A 62 -2.99 4.45 -34.42
N SER A 63 -3.34 3.58 -35.36
CA SER A 63 -2.40 3.01 -36.32
C SER A 63 -1.73 4.05 -37.24
N TRP A 64 -2.38 5.18 -37.47
CA TRP A 64 -1.81 6.24 -38.32
C TRP A 64 -0.81 7.14 -37.57
N PHE A 65 -0.96 7.30 -36.25
CA PHE A 65 -0.14 8.23 -35.45
C PHE A 65 0.89 7.52 -34.57
N ALA A 66 0.56 6.36 -34.01
CA ALA A 66 1.44 5.63 -33.10
C ALA A 66 2.82 5.31 -33.70
N PRO A 67 2.98 4.95 -34.99
CA PRO A 67 4.30 4.76 -35.60
C PRO A 67 5.21 6.00 -35.51
N TRP A 68 4.64 7.21 -35.51
CA TRP A 68 5.41 8.46 -35.39
C TRP A 68 5.96 8.71 -33.99
N LEU A 69 5.46 7.98 -32.99
CA LEU A 69 5.95 8.02 -31.61
C LEU A 69 7.10 7.04 -31.37
N VAL A 70 7.37 6.12 -32.29
CA VAL A 70 8.41 5.10 -32.11
C VAL A 70 9.78 5.73 -31.88
N GLY A 71 10.49 5.23 -30.87
CA GLY A 71 11.82 5.72 -30.49
C GLY A 71 11.80 7.03 -29.70
N ARG A 72 10.62 7.64 -29.47
CA ARG A 72 10.48 8.75 -28.53
C ARG A 72 10.58 8.23 -27.10
N SER A 73 11.24 9.02 -26.25
CA SER A 73 11.34 8.79 -24.83
C SER A 73 10.75 10.00 -24.10
N PHE A 74 9.96 9.73 -23.07
CA PHE A 74 9.34 10.76 -22.23
C PHE A 74 9.83 10.58 -20.80
N GLU A 75 10.36 11.64 -20.21
CA GLU A 75 10.67 11.65 -18.78
C GLU A 75 9.36 11.76 -17.99
N THR A 76 9.12 10.81 -17.11
CA THR A 76 7.96 10.79 -16.21
C THR A 76 8.43 10.82 -14.76
N GLU A 77 7.52 11.02 -13.81
CA GLU A 77 7.84 10.88 -12.38
C GLU A 77 8.28 9.47 -12.00
N HIS A 78 7.98 8.48 -12.83
CA HIS A 78 8.32 7.08 -12.62
C HIS A 78 9.67 6.69 -13.25
N GLY A 79 10.15 7.45 -14.22
CA GLY A 79 11.34 7.13 -15.02
C GLY A 79 11.13 7.39 -16.51
N PRO A 80 12.16 7.16 -17.33
CA PRO A 80 12.07 7.33 -18.78
C PRO A 80 11.17 6.24 -19.40
N VAL A 81 10.15 6.66 -20.13
CA VAL A 81 9.23 5.79 -20.86
C VAL A 81 9.53 5.88 -22.35
N ARG A 82 9.98 4.78 -22.94
CA ARG A 82 10.19 4.65 -24.39
C ARG A 82 8.93 4.14 -25.06
N VAL A 83 8.62 4.69 -26.22
CA VAL A 83 7.46 4.29 -27.02
C VAL A 83 7.89 3.42 -28.19
N GLY A 84 7.23 2.27 -28.31
CA GLY A 84 7.31 1.34 -29.42
C GLY A 84 5.94 1.14 -30.05
N TRP A 85 5.94 0.53 -31.23
CA TRP A 85 4.73 0.18 -31.96
C TRP A 85 4.93 -1.15 -32.66
N ASN A 86 4.00 -2.07 -32.45
CA ASN A 86 3.96 -3.36 -33.11
C ASN A 86 2.94 -3.31 -34.26
N GLU A 87 3.43 -3.20 -35.49
CA GLU A 87 2.60 -3.06 -36.69
C GLU A 87 1.64 -4.25 -36.86
N THR A 88 2.17 -5.47 -36.76
CA THR A 88 1.40 -6.71 -36.98
C THR A 88 0.26 -6.85 -35.97
N ALA A 89 0.51 -6.48 -34.70
CA ALA A 89 -0.50 -6.56 -33.64
C ALA A 89 -1.37 -5.30 -33.53
N SER A 90 -0.99 -4.21 -34.20
CA SER A 90 -1.55 -2.86 -34.01
C SER A 90 -1.57 -2.43 -32.53
N THR A 91 -0.43 -2.63 -31.87
CA THR A 91 -0.28 -2.48 -30.43
C THR A 91 0.77 -1.43 -30.10
N LEU A 92 0.40 -0.47 -29.26
CA LEU A 92 1.32 0.48 -28.64
C LEU A 92 2.12 -0.23 -27.55
N GLU A 93 3.43 0.00 -27.50
CA GLU A 93 4.31 -0.55 -26.47
C GLU A 93 4.93 0.61 -25.69
N LEU A 94 4.82 0.58 -24.37
CA LEU A 94 5.40 1.56 -23.46
C LEU A 94 6.37 0.83 -22.52
N ASP A 95 7.64 1.18 -22.60
CA ASP A 95 8.72 0.58 -21.82
C ASP A 95 9.32 1.60 -20.86
N CYS A 96 9.02 1.48 -19.56
CA CYS A 96 9.63 2.27 -18.50
C CYS A 96 10.88 1.56 -17.97
N ALA A 97 12.09 2.12 -18.17
CA ALA A 97 13.34 1.45 -17.79
C ALA A 97 14.53 2.43 -17.56
N PRO A 98 15.08 2.54 -16.33
CA PRO A 98 14.56 1.95 -15.09
C PRO A 98 13.24 2.60 -14.67
N CYS A 99 12.41 1.87 -13.95
CA CYS A 99 11.11 2.35 -13.48
C CYS A 99 11.03 2.40 -11.96
N SER A 100 10.28 3.37 -11.45
CA SER A 100 10.04 3.51 -10.02
C SER A 100 8.63 4.00 -9.74
N ALA A 101 7.99 3.47 -8.70
CA ALA A 101 6.64 3.85 -8.31
C ALA A 101 6.56 4.05 -6.80
N SER A 102 6.07 5.21 -6.38
CA SER A 102 5.77 5.47 -4.96
C SER A 102 4.38 4.94 -4.64
N VAL A 103 4.28 4.11 -3.60
CA VAL A 103 3.01 3.60 -3.09
C VAL A 103 2.88 4.06 -1.64
N PRO A 104 2.21 5.20 -1.37
CA PRO A 104 2.15 5.79 -0.02
C PRO A 104 1.67 4.82 1.06
N ALA A 105 0.79 3.88 0.70
CA ALA A 105 0.31 2.83 1.59
C ALA A 105 1.41 1.86 2.09
N LEU A 106 2.51 1.73 1.33
CA LEU A 106 3.63 0.85 1.65
C LEU A 106 4.81 1.59 2.28
N GLY A 107 4.97 2.89 2.04
CA GLY A 107 6.00 3.73 2.66
C GLY A 107 6.47 4.85 1.75
N HIS A 108 7.55 5.53 2.14
CA HIS A 108 8.11 6.65 1.37
C HIS A 108 9.14 6.21 0.31
N ALA A 109 9.73 5.03 0.47
CA ALA A 109 10.66 4.47 -0.50
C ALA A 109 9.90 3.94 -1.72
N PRO A 110 10.29 4.33 -2.95
CA PRO A 110 9.64 3.85 -4.15
C PRO A 110 10.04 2.40 -4.46
N ILE A 111 9.10 1.64 -5.01
CA ILE A 111 9.38 0.33 -5.62
C ILE A 111 10.19 0.57 -6.88
N ARG A 112 11.26 -0.22 -7.10
CA ARG A 112 12.15 -0.09 -8.26
C ARG A 112 12.10 -1.35 -9.12
N LEU A 113 12.02 -1.14 -10.42
CA LEU A 113 11.95 -2.18 -11.45
C LEU A 113 12.99 -1.87 -12.52
N ASP A 114 13.62 -2.90 -13.09
CA ASP A 114 14.50 -2.72 -14.25
C ASP A 114 13.69 -2.32 -15.48
N ASN A 115 12.53 -2.96 -15.64
CA ASN A 115 11.62 -2.68 -16.74
C ASN A 115 10.17 -2.90 -16.30
N LEU A 116 9.32 -1.94 -16.64
CA LEU A 116 7.86 -2.10 -16.64
C LEU A 116 7.37 -1.88 -18.07
N ARG A 117 6.92 -2.95 -18.71
CA ARG A 117 6.36 -2.94 -20.05
C ARG A 117 4.84 -2.94 -19.99
N PHE A 118 4.22 -2.02 -20.71
CA PHE A 118 2.79 -1.91 -20.86
C PHE A 118 2.44 -1.90 -22.34
N THR A 119 1.57 -2.80 -22.77
CA THR A 119 1.08 -2.83 -24.15
C THR A 119 -0.37 -2.41 -24.21
N ALA A 120 -0.76 -1.70 -25.26
CA ALA A 120 -2.12 -1.22 -25.46
C ALA A 120 -2.54 -1.38 -26.92
N ARG A 121 -3.50 -2.25 -27.15
CA ARG A 121 -4.27 -2.30 -28.39
C ARG A 121 -5.62 -1.65 -28.14
N ARG A 122 -6.07 -0.83 -29.10
CA ARG A 122 -7.38 -0.18 -29.02
C ARG A 122 -8.30 -0.72 -30.11
N ASP A 123 -9.51 -1.04 -29.71
CA ASP A 123 -10.63 -1.32 -30.62
C ASP A 123 -11.82 -0.42 -30.24
N ALA A 124 -12.08 0.58 -31.09
CA ALA A 124 -13.04 1.66 -30.81
C ALA A 124 -12.84 2.33 -29.43
N GLY A 125 -13.78 2.11 -28.50
CA GLY A 125 -13.74 2.62 -27.13
C GLY A 125 -13.09 1.67 -26.12
N SER A 126 -12.71 0.47 -26.54
CA SER A 126 -12.09 -0.53 -25.69
C SER A 126 -10.58 -0.57 -25.89
N LEU A 127 -9.87 -0.83 -24.81
CA LEU A 127 -8.43 -1.01 -24.77
C LEU A 127 -8.12 -2.35 -24.13
N ASN A 128 -7.04 -3.00 -24.54
CA ASN A 128 -6.53 -4.19 -23.87
C ASN A 128 -5.04 -4.38 -24.13
N GLY A 129 -4.40 -5.16 -23.26
CA GLY A 129 -3.02 -5.54 -23.47
C GLY A 129 -2.43 -6.32 -22.31
N LEU A 130 -1.12 -6.21 -22.18
CA LEU A 130 -0.30 -6.90 -21.19
C LEU A 130 0.50 -5.89 -20.38
N LEU A 131 0.67 -6.20 -19.11
CA LEU A 131 1.62 -5.57 -18.21
C LEU A 131 2.68 -6.61 -17.84
N GLU A 132 3.94 -6.30 -18.04
CA GLU A 132 5.07 -7.15 -17.64
C GLU A 132 6.02 -6.34 -16.75
N ALA A 133 6.23 -6.81 -15.53
CA ALA A 133 7.12 -6.18 -14.56
C ALA A 133 8.35 -7.08 -14.33
N THR A 134 9.52 -6.56 -14.69
CA THR A 134 10.81 -7.20 -14.50
C THR A 134 11.47 -6.62 -13.24
N PRO A 135 11.88 -7.47 -12.27
CA PRO A 135 12.49 -7.02 -11.04
C PRO A 135 13.85 -6.37 -11.29
N ALA A 136 14.36 -5.62 -10.32
CA ALA A 136 15.72 -5.10 -10.40
C ALA A 136 16.75 -6.24 -10.37
N ALA A 137 17.75 -6.21 -11.27
CA ALA A 137 18.74 -7.27 -11.53
C ALA A 137 19.53 -7.78 -10.31
N THR A 138 19.48 -7.07 -9.18
CA THR A 138 20.10 -7.46 -7.92
C THR A 138 19.36 -8.57 -7.15
N THR A 139 18.39 -9.26 -7.75
CA THR A 139 17.61 -10.32 -7.08
C THR A 139 17.91 -11.75 -7.48
N VAL A 140 17.94 -12.57 -6.43
CA VAL A 140 18.04 -14.04 -6.34
C VAL A 140 17.70 -14.82 -7.62
N SER A 141 18.69 -15.53 -8.14
CA SER A 141 18.62 -16.48 -9.26
C SER A 141 17.93 -17.83 -8.92
N SER A 142 17.13 -17.91 -7.85
CA SER A 142 16.72 -19.23 -7.29
C SER A 142 15.28 -19.67 -7.59
N LEU A 143 14.46 -18.83 -8.23
CA LEU A 143 13.10 -19.24 -8.61
C LEU A 143 13.14 -19.99 -9.95
N ALA A 144 12.48 -21.15 -10.02
CA ALA A 144 12.33 -21.88 -11.27
C ALA A 144 11.46 -21.08 -12.25
N GLY A 145 12.03 -20.70 -13.40
CA GLY A 145 11.37 -19.89 -14.44
C GLY A 145 11.87 -18.44 -14.48
N ASP A 146 11.16 -17.56 -15.19
CA ASP A 146 11.47 -16.14 -15.17
C ASP A 146 10.88 -15.44 -13.92
N ASN A 147 11.54 -14.37 -13.50
CA ASN A 147 11.10 -13.53 -12.38
C ASN A 147 10.13 -12.43 -12.82
N VAL A 148 9.53 -12.57 -14.01
CA VAL A 148 8.67 -11.56 -14.61
C VAL A 148 7.24 -11.76 -14.14
N LEU A 149 6.65 -10.75 -13.51
CA LEU A 149 5.22 -10.73 -13.25
C LEU A 149 4.48 -10.28 -14.50
N ARG A 150 3.44 -11.02 -14.88
CA ARG A 150 2.62 -10.72 -16.04
C ARG A 150 1.17 -10.56 -15.62
N ALA A 151 0.51 -9.55 -16.15
CA ALA A 151 -0.93 -9.36 -16.00
C ALA A 151 -1.54 -8.98 -17.34
N ARG A 152 -2.79 -9.39 -17.56
CA ARG A 152 -3.60 -8.85 -18.65
C ARG A 152 -4.34 -7.64 -18.12
N TRP A 153 -4.65 -6.71 -18.99
CA TRP A 153 -5.54 -5.62 -18.64
C TRP A 153 -6.50 -5.33 -19.79
N ASP A 154 -7.68 -4.85 -19.42
CA ASP A 154 -8.67 -4.29 -20.31
C ASP A 154 -9.12 -2.93 -19.79
N GLY A 155 -9.65 -2.11 -20.68
CA GLY A 155 -10.16 -0.82 -20.27
C GLY A 155 -11.23 -0.28 -21.20
N LYS A 156 -12.06 0.59 -20.64
CA LYS A 156 -13.11 1.30 -21.35
C LYS A 156 -12.81 2.79 -21.32
N LEU A 157 -12.53 3.34 -22.49
CA LEU A 157 -12.22 4.75 -22.68
C LEU A 157 -13.46 5.51 -23.15
N THR A 158 -13.91 6.46 -22.34
CA THR A 158 -14.99 7.40 -22.70
C THR A 158 -14.42 8.80 -22.92
N GLN A 159 -15.27 9.81 -23.15
CA GLN A 159 -14.82 11.20 -23.17
C GLN A 159 -14.44 11.73 -21.78
N LYS A 160 -14.96 11.12 -20.70
CA LYS A 160 -14.84 11.65 -19.34
C LYS A 160 -14.08 10.75 -18.37
N SER A 161 -13.93 9.48 -18.72
CA SER A 161 -13.29 8.49 -17.87
C SER A 161 -12.49 7.45 -18.65
N LEU A 162 -11.54 6.85 -17.96
CA LEU A 162 -10.88 5.60 -18.34
C LEU A 162 -11.01 4.63 -17.17
N GLN A 163 -11.74 3.54 -17.39
CA GLN A 163 -11.81 2.42 -16.44
C GLN A 163 -10.83 1.36 -16.90
N ILE A 164 -9.97 0.87 -16.00
CA ILE A 164 -8.97 -0.16 -16.28
C ILE A 164 -9.20 -1.32 -15.32
N HIS A 165 -9.33 -2.53 -15.84
CA HIS A 165 -9.27 -3.76 -15.07
C HIS A 165 -7.96 -4.47 -15.36
N VAL A 166 -7.26 -4.88 -14.31
CA VAL A 166 -6.03 -5.66 -14.40
C VAL A 166 -6.31 -7.03 -13.78
N ASP A 167 -5.97 -8.09 -14.50
CA ASP A 167 -6.04 -9.48 -14.04
C ASP A 167 -4.63 -10.08 -14.12
N ALA A 168 -3.99 -10.19 -12.95
CA ALA A 168 -2.77 -10.93 -12.75
C ALA A 168 -3.14 -12.36 -12.31
N PRO A 169 -2.85 -13.39 -13.11
CA PRO A 169 -3.18 -14.77 -12.77
C PRO A 169 -2.36 -15.27 -11.58
N ASP A 170 -2.67 -16.46 -11.10
CA ASP A 170 -1.94 -17.08 -10.00
C ASP A 170 -0.44 -17.19 -10.34
N ALA A 171 0.39 -16.56 -9.52
CA ALA A 171 1.83 -16.66 -9.60
C ALA A 171 2.41 -17.01 -8.22
N PRO A 172 3.56 -17.70 -8.16
CA PRO A 172 4.23 -17.97 -6.89
C PRO A 172 4.43 -16.68 -6.08
N ILE A 173 4.11 -16.69 -4.79
CA ILE A 173 4.24 -15.50 -3.94
C ILE A 173 5.68 -14.99 -3.93
N ALA A 174 6.66 -15.89 -3.99
CA ALA A 174 8.08 -15.52 -4.10
C ALA A 174 8.38 -14.64 -5.32
N ARG A 175 7.69 -14.84 -6.46
CA ARG A 175 7.83 -13.99 -7.67
C ARG A 175 7.23 -12.59 -7.44
N TRP A 176 6.15 -12.49 -6.67
CA TRP A 176 5.63 -11.18 -6.26
C TRP A 176 6.64 -10.41 -5.42
N TYR A 177 7.29 -11.08 -4.48
CA TYR A 177 8.34 -10.49 -3.67
C TYR A 177 9.58 -10.06 -4.47
N SER A 178 10.02 -10.86 -5.45
CA SER A 178 11.17 -10.48 -6.28
C SER A 178 10.92 -9.18 -7.05
N VAL A 179 9.68 -8.93 -7.46
CA VAL A 179 9.31 -7.69 -8.18
C VAL A 179 9.06 -6.51 -7.24
N LEU A 180 8.31 -6.73 -6.15
CA LEU A 180 7.87 -5.63 -5.29
C LEU A 180 8.92 -5.17 -4.28
N ALA A 181 9.81 -6.07 -3.85
CA ALA A 181 10.83 -5.75 -2.86
C ALA A 181 12.10 -6.59 -3.07
N PRO A 182 12.79 -6.37 -4.20
CA PRO A 182 13.94 -7.15 -4.58
C PRO A 182 15.09 -7.13 -3.56
N ALA A 183 15.27 -6.01 -2.84
CA ALA A 183 16.40 -5.84 -1.93
C ALA A 183 16.22 -6.52 -0.55
N ILE A 184 15.09 -7.19 -0.31
CA ILE A 184 14.83 -7.83 0.99
C ILE A 184 15.82 -8.98 1.23
N PRO A 185 16.63 -8.94 2.32
CA PRO A 185 17.63 -9.97 2.60
C PRO A 185 17.00 -11.34 2.93
N GLU A 186 15.78 -11.34 3.48
CA GLU A 186 15.03 -12.57 3.77
C GLU A 186 14.78 -13.45 2.54
N LEU A 187 14.72 -12.89 1.32
CA LEU A 187 14.48 -13.65 0.09
C LEU A 187 15.59 -14.65 -0.23
N GLN A 188 16.79 -14.48 0.33
CA GLN A 188 17.92 -15.40 0.13
C GLN A 188 17.82 -16.69 0.95
N ARG A 189 17.05 -16.66 2.04
CA ARG A 189 16.99 -17.77 3.03
C ARG A 189 15.59 -18.32 3.22
N ALA A 190 14.56 -17.51 3.00
CA ALA A 190 13.18 -17.93 3.17
C ALA A 190 12.75 -18.90 2.06
N ARG A 191 12.04 -19.95 2.44
CA ARG A 191 11.21 -20.73 1.53
C ARG A 191 9.81 -20.16 1.57
N ILE A 192 9.40 -19.54 0.47
CA ILE A 192 8.09 -18.89 0.35
C ILE A 192 7.20 -19.77 -0.53
N GLY A 193 6.15 -20.34 0.06
CA GLY A 193 5.17 -21.19 -0.62
C GLY A 193 3.86 -20.44 -0.93
N GLY A 194 3.02 -21.09 -1.73
CA GLY A 194 1.71 -20.57 -2.12
C GLY A 194 1.71 -19.69 -3.37
N THR A 195 0.50 -19.27 -3.76
CA THR A 195 0.26 -18.44 -4.94
C THR A 195 -0.54 -17.19 -4.57
N LEU A 196 -0.33 -16.14 -5.35
CA LEU A 196 -1.12 -14.92 -5.31
C LEU A 196 -1.58 -14.61 -6.74
N ALA A 197 -2.90 -14.45 -6.89
CA ALA A 197 -3.52 -13.75 -8.00
C ALA A 197 -4.00 -12.38 -7.53
N LEU A 198 -4.03 -11.41 -8.44
CA LEU A 198 -4.49 -10.07 -8.13
C LEU A 198 -5.41 -9.57 -9.24
N ARG A 199 -6.63 -9.21 -8.86
CA ARG A 199 -7.47 -8.35 -9.69
C ARG A 199 -7.45 -6.94 -9.15
N ALA A 200 -7.34 -5.96 -10.04
CA ALA A 200 -7.41 -4.55 -9.70
C ALA A 200 -8.34 -3.82 -10.65
N GLN A 201 -9.03 -2.80 -10.15
CA GLN A 201 -9.79 -1.86 -10.97
C GLN A 201 -9.32 -0.43 -10.65
N LEU A 202 -9.01 0.33 -11.69
CA LEU A 202 -8.60 1.74 -11.58
C LEU A 202 -9.55 2.61 -12.42
N ASP A 203 -10.16 3.61 -11.78
CA ASP A 203 -11.05 4.57 -12.43
C ASP A 203 -10.38 5.96 -12.48
N LEU A 204 -10.06 6.43 -13.69
CA LEU A 204 -9.50 7.76 -13.94
C LEU A 204 -10.59 8.70 -14.50
N PRO A 205 -10.63 9.98 -14.11
CA PRO A 205 -9.67 10.71 -13.25
C PRO A 205 -10.01 10.66 -11.75
N ALA A 206 -11.00 9.86 -11.34
CA ALA A 206 -11.45 9.78 -9.95
C ALA A 206 -10.37 9.22 -8.99
N ASN A 207 -9.31 8.60 -9.52
CA ASN A 207 -8.22 7.95 -8.80
C ASN A 207 -8.72 6.91 -7.79
N HIS A 208 -9.79 6.20 -8.15
CA HIS A 208 -10.34 5.13 -7.35
C HIS A 208 -9.72 3.79 -7.76
N LEU A 209 -9.11 3.10 -6.81
CA LEU A 209 -8.43 1.81 -6.93
C LEU A 209 -9.13 0.77 -6.05
N ALA A 210 -9.67 -0.28 -6.67
CA ALA A 210 -10.13 -1.47 -5.96
C ALA A 210 -9.11 -2.61 -6.16
N LEU A 211 -8.80 -3.36 -5.08
CA LEU A 211 -7.92 -4.52 -5.13
C LEU A 211 -8.65 -5.76 -4.60
N HIS A 212 -8.52 -6.86 -5.32
CA HIS A 212 -9.06 -8.17 -4.95
C HIS A 212 -7.95 -9.22 -5.03
N PRO A 213 -7.04 -9.26 -4.04
CA PRO A 213 -6.03 -10.30 -3.96
C PRO A 213 -6.67 -11.65 -3.60
N ARG A 214 -6.20 -12.73 -4.24
CA ARG A 214 -6.51 -14.10 -3.86
C ARG A 214 -5.22 -14.81 -3.54
N ILE A 215 -5.08 -15.24 -2.28
CA ILE A 215 -3.91 -15.96 -1.79
C ILE A 215 -4.31 -17.40 -1.52
N GLU A 216 -3.52 -18.34 -2.03
CA GLU A 216 -3.66 -19.76 -1.74
C GLU A 216 -2.38 -20.28 -1.08
N GLN A 217 -2.53 -20.91 0.09
CA GLN A 217 -1.45 -21.62 0.79
C GLN A 217 -0.17 -20.81 1.04
N PHE A 218 -0.29 -19.52 1.40
CA PHE A 218 0.89 -18.73 1.74
C PHE A 218 1.59 -19.28 2.98
N SER A 219 2.80 -19.78 2.79
CA SER A 219 3.71 -20.27 3.83
C SER A 219 5.07 -19.60 3.73
N VAL A 220 5.75 -19.47 4.86
CA VAL A 220 7.12 -18.97 4.94
C VAL A 220 7.89 -19.86 5.91
N GLU A 221 9.09 -20.29 5.53
CA GLU A 221 9.99 -21.06 6.40
C GLU A 221 11.43 -20.56 6.27
N GLY A 222 12.25 -20.71 7.30
CA GLY A 222 13.69 -20.42 7.27
C GLY A 222 14.07 -19.00 7.72
N LEU A 223 13.15 -18.24 8.32
CA LEU A 223 13.45 -16.93 8.92
C LEU A 223 13.86 -17.02 10.39
N GLY A 224 13.57 -18.13 11.07
CA GLY A 224 14.04 -18.42 12.42
C GLY A 224 13.09 -17.96 13.54
N THR A 225 11.79 -17.78 13.23
CA THR A 225 10.81 -17.31 14.24
C THR A 225 10.58 -18.31 15.37
N GLU A 226 10.96 -19.58 15.24
CA GLU A 226 10.93 -20.57 16.32
C GLU A 226 11.74 -20.13 17.55
N ALA A 227 12.77 -19.30 17.37
CA ALA A 227 13.52 -18.72 18.48
C ALA A 227 12.65 -17.86 19.42
N LEU A 228 11.51 -17.36 18.94
CA LEU A 228 10.58 -16.56 19.72
C LEU A 228 9.71 -17.41 20.68
N LEU A 229 9.68 -18.73 20.54
CA LEU A 229 8.93 -19.62 21.44
C LEU A 229 9.35 -19.43 22.91
N ASP A 230 10.66 -19.39 23.17
CA ASP A 230 11.21 -19.28 24.53
C ASP A 230 11.75 -17.88 24.86
N THR A 231 11.62 -16.94 23.92
CA THR A 231 12.13 -15.58 24.07
C THR A 231 11.41 -14.84 25.21
N ARG A 232 12.19 -14.11 26.01
CA ARG A 232 11.67 -13.19 27.02
C ARG A 232 11.70 -11.77 26.47
N THR A 233 10.72 -10.96 26.85
CA THR A 233 10.68 -9.55 26.47
C THR A 233 11.79 -8.74 27.18
N SER A 234 12.30 -7.72 26.51
CA SER A 234 13.16 -6.69 27.09
C SER A 234 12.37 -5.59 27.82
N CYS A 235 11.04 -5.56 27.70
CA CYS A 235 10.13 -4.59 28.30
C CYS A 235 9.80 -4.86 29.78
N GLY A 236 10.59 -5.71 30.44
CA GLY A 236 10.44 -6.05 31.85
C GLY A 236 9.71 -7.38 32.09
N PRO A 237 9.02 -7.56 33.23
CA PRO A 237 8.38 -8.83 33.54
C PRO A 237 7.20 -9.11 32.60
N PRO A 238 7.02 -10.37 32.15
CA PRO A 238 5.92 -10.73 31.26
C PRO A 238 4.58 -10.55 31.98
N SER A 239 3.57 -10.13 31.21
CA SER A 239 2.21 -9.90 31.72
C SER A 239 1.50 -11.20 32.12
N ARG A 240 1.89 -12.34 31.53
CA ARG A 240 1.31 -13.67 31.75
C ARG A 240 -0.22 -13.65 31.61
N LEU A 241 -0.73 -12.86 30.68
CA LEU A 241 -2.15 -12.75 30.41
C LEU A 241 -2.63 -13.95 29.59
N ALA A 242 -3.72 -14.55 30.03
CA ALA A 242 -4.44 -15.51 29.22
C ALA A 242 -5.14 -14.80 28.04
N PRO A 243 -5.33 -15.45 26.88
CA PRO A 243 -5.99 -14.85 25.71
C PRO A 243 -7.42 -14.38 25.97
N ASP A 244 -8.08 -14.92 27.00
CA ASP A 244 -9.43 -14.59 27.41
C ASP A 244 -9.50 -13.53 28.53
N SER A 245 -8.36 -12.98 28.96
CA SER A 245 -8.31 -11.85 29.89
C SER A 245 -8.93 -10.60 29.29
N TRP A 246 -9.42 -9.68 30.14
CA TRP A 246 -10.04 -8.44 29.70
C TRP A 246 -9.13 -7.60 28.80
N LEU A 247 -7.83 -7.50 29.14
CA LEU A 247 -6.89 -6.74 28.34
C LEU A 247 -6.60 -7.43 27.00
N ALA A 248 -6.39 -8.74 26.99
CA ALA A 248 -6.18 -9.48 25.74
C ALA A 248 -7.37 -9.32 24.78
N ARG A 249 -8.61 -9.47 25.27
CA ARG A 249 -9.83 -9.26 24.47
C ARG A 249 -9.96 -7.82 23.98
N ALA A 250 -9.64 -6.84 24.82
CA ALA A 250 -9.71 -5.43 24.45
C ALA A 250 -8.67 -5.07 23.39
N VAL A 251 -7.44 -5.60 23.48
CA VAL A 251 -6.39 -5.40 22.48
C VAL A 251 -6.78 -6.03 21.15
N ILE A 252 -7.25 -7.28 21.15
CA ILE A 252 -7.80 -7.93 19.94
C ILE A 252 -8.93 -7.07 19.36
N ALA A 253 -9.84 -6.58 20.21
CA ALA A 253 -10.96 -5.79 19.73
C ALA A 253 -10.54 -4.43 19.12
N ALA A 254 -9.47 -3.83 19.65
CA ALA A 254 -8.97 -2.53 19.24
C ALA A 254 -8.10 -2.58 17.98
N GLU A 255 -7.29 -3.63 17.84
CA GLU A 255 -6.21 -3.73 16.85
C GLU A 255 -6.48 -4.77 15.76
N ASP A 256 -7.17 -5.87 16.08
CA ASP A 256 -7.29 -7.04 15.18
C ASP A 256 -8.49 -7.94 15.53
N GLN A 257 -9.69 -7.48 15.16
CA GLN A 257 -10.96 -8.17 15.46
C GLN A 257 -11.03 -9.61 14.95
N ARG A 258 -10.26 -9.92 13.90
CA ARG A 258 -10.22 -11.22 13.24
C ARG A 258 -8.98 -12.03 13.61
N PHE A 259 -8.26 -11.65 14.66
CA PHE A 259 -6.98 -12.25 15.06
C PHE A 259 -6.96 -13.77 14.97
N PHE A 260 -7.96 -14.47 15.54
CA PHE A 260 -7.97 -15.95 15.54
C PHE A 260 -8.36 -16.61 14.22
N SER A 261 -8.80 -15.85 13.22
CA SER A 261 -9.33 -16.38 11.96
C SER A 261 -8.40 -16.25 10.75
N HIS A 262 -7.39 -15.38 10.81
CA HIS A 262 -6.48 -15.14 9.69
C HIS A 262 -5.09 -15.75 9.95
N PRO A 263 -4.30 -16.08 8.91
CA PRO A 263 -2.95 -16.66 9.04
C PRO A 263 -1.86 -15.58 9.07
N GLY A 264 -2.03 -14.55 9.91
CA GLY A 264 -1.08 -13.42 10.01
C GLY A 264 -1.32 -12.25 9.04
N TYR A 265 -2.20 -12.38 8.04
CA TYR A 265 -2.61 -11.29 7.15
C TYR A 265 -4.13 -11.20 6.97
N ASP A 266 -4.62 -9.96 7.08
CA ASP A 266 -6.00 -9.53 6.98
C ASP A 266 -6.52 -9.16 5.57
N LEU A 267 -6.87 -10.06 4.64
CA LEU A 267 -7.28 -9.62 3.29
C LEU A 267 -8.56 -8.77 3.26
N ALA A 268 -9.53 -9.08 4.12
CA ALA A 268 -10.77 -8.32 4.19
C ALA A 268 -10.56 -6.97 4.93
N GLU A 269 -9.63 -6.91 5.89
CA GLU A 269 -9.24 -5.64 6.53
C GLU A 269 -8.41 -4.78 5.58
N LEU A 270 -7.53 -5.38 4.78
CA LEU A 270 -6.71 -4.68 3.80
C LEU A 270 -7.57 -3.97 2.75
N THR A 271 -8.55 -4.68 2.20
CA THR A 271 -9.49 -4.13 1.21
C THR A 271 -10.39 -3.06 1.84
N ALA A 272 -10.94 -3.32 3.03
CA ALA A 272 -11.75 -2.32 3.75
C ALA A 272 -10.95 -1.06 4.13
N ALA A 273 -9.67 -1.19 4.48
CA ALA A 273 -8.79 -0.07 4.78
C ALA A 273 -8.47 0.74 3.53
N LEU A 274 -8.21 0.08 2.40
CA LEU A 274 -7.98 0.74 1.12
C LEU A 274 -9.22 1.57 0.69
N ASP A 275 -10.41 0.98 0.77
CA ASP A 275 -11.65 1.68 0.41
C ASP A 275 -11.94 2.88 1.33
N ALA A 276 -11.69 2.73 2.64
CA ALA A 276 -11.91 3.82 3.61
C ALA A 276 -10.93 4.98 3.39
N ASN A 277 -9.64 4.67 3.21
CA ASN A 277 -8.60 5.70 3.07
C ASN A 277 -8.74 6.50 1.77
N GLN A 278 -9.21 5.87 0.69
CA GLN A 278 -9.51 6.57 -0.56
C GLN A 278 -10.69 7.52 -0.43
N LYS A 279 -11.77 7.11 0.25
CA LYS A 279 -12.93 7.99 0.51
C LYS A 279 -12.57 9.20 1.38
N ALA A 280 -11.62 9.03 2.29
CA ALA A 280 -11.16 10.08 3.18
C ALA A 280 -10.03 10.96 2.60
N ASP A 281 -9.45 10.55 1.47
CA ASP A 281 -8.24 11.15 0.86
C ASP A 281 -7.06 11.27 1.86
N ARG A 282 -7.01 10.35 2.84
CA ARG A 282 -5.97 10.27 3.87
C ARG A 282 -5.97 8.90 4.54
N ILE A 283 -4.87 8.56 5.21
CA ILE A 283 -4.78 7.32 5.98
C ILE A 283 -5.57 7.49 7.29
N GLU A 284 -6.77 6.90 7.36
CA GLU A 284 -7.61 6.85 8.57
C GLU A 284 -7.65 5.47 9.21
N ARG A 285 -7.55 4.41 8.39
CA ARG A 285 -7.64 3.02 8.81
C ARG A 285 -6.39 2.24 8.37
N GLY A 286 -5.78 1.52 9.30
CA GLY A 286 -4.73 0.54 9.02
C GLY A 286 -5.31 -0.84 8.72
N GLY A 287 -4.62 -1.62 7.88
CA GLY A 287 -4.96 -3.02 7.59
C GLY A 287 -3.96 -4.03 8.18
N SER A 288 -3.21 -3.64 9.22
CA SER A 288 -2.16 -4.51 9.80
C SER A 288 -2.70 -5.39 10.92
N THR A 289 -2.29 -6.65 10.94
CA THR A 289 -2.67 -7.62 11.99
C THR A 289 -1.76 -7.52 13.21
N LEU A 290 -2.16 -8.09 14.35
CA LEU A 290 -1.30 -8.18 15.54
C LEU A 290 0.01 -8.94 15.24
N SER A 291 -0.03 -9.94 14.37
CA SER A 291 1.16 -10.72 13.97
C SER A 291 2.14 -9.87 13.17
N GLN A 292 1.66 -9.03 12.24
CA GLN A 292 2.50 -8.05 11.54
C GLN A 292 3.03 -6.97 12.47
N GLN A 293 2.20 -6.50 13.40
CA GLN A 293 2.67 -5.53 14.40
C GLN A 293 3.73 -6.14 15.31
N LEU A 294 3.62 -7.41 15.70
CA LEU A 294 4.66 -8.11 16.45
C LEU A 294 5.95 -8.21 15.63
N ALA A 295 5.87 -8.62 14.36
CA ALA A 295 7.04 -8.68 13.46
C ALA A 295 7.77 -7.34 13.39
N ARG A 296 6.99 -6.25 13.31
CA ARG A 296 7.52 -4.88 13.35
C ARG A 296 8.31 -4.60 14.62
N LEU A 297 7.75 -4.98 15.77
CA LEU A 297 8.32 -4.69 17.08
C LEU A 297 9.61 -5.47 17.36
N VAL A 298 9.64 -6.76 17.01
CA VAL A 298 10.74 -7.66 17.43
C VAL A 298 11.76 -7.95 16.34
N VAL A 299 11.46 -7.64 15.07
CA VAL A 299 12.35 -7.96 13.95
C VAL A 299 12.68 -6.77 13.06
N THR A 300 11.67 -6.12 12.45
CA THR A 300 11.94 -5.21 11.32
C THR A 300 12.17 -3.75 11.71
N GLY A 301 11.81 -3.35 12.94
CA GLY A 301 12.01 -1.99 13.44
C GLY A 301 11.07 -0.93 12.87
N SER A 302 11.44 0.34 13.06
CA SER A 302 10.56 1.51 12.86
C SER A 302 10.72 2.26 11.54
N GLU A 303 11.56 1.78 10.62
CA GLU A 303 11.71 2.38 9.29
C GLU A 303 10.36 2.46 8.56
N ARG A 304 10.15 3.41 7.64
CA ARG A 304 8.88 3.53 6.89
C ARG A 304 9.09 3.28 5.40
N SER A 305 9.28 2.01 5.04
CA SER A 305 9.47 1.56 3.65
C SER A 305 8.58 0.37 3.28
N ALA A 306 8.29 0.25 1.98
CA ALA A 306 7.53 -0.86 1.40
C ALA A 306 8.19 -2.21 1.66
N GLU A 307 9.51 -2.24 1.53
CA GLU A 307 10.34 -3.41 1.80
C GLU A 307 10.17 -3.89 3.24
N ARG A 308 10.27 -2.98 4.22
CA ARG A 308 10.01 -3.32 5.62
C ARG A 308 8.60 -3.87 5.81
N LYS A 309 7.57 -3.28 5.18
CA LYS A 309 6.19 -3.77 5.31
C LYS A 309 6.02 -5.18 4.74
N LEU A 310 6.71 -5.49 3.64
CA LEU A 310 6.72 -6.83 3.05
C LEU A 310 7.53 -7.83 3.90
N ARG A 311 8.61 -7.38 4.56
CA ARG A 311 9.33 -8.18 5.57
C ARG A 311 8.43 -8.52 6.75
N GLU A 312 7.69 -7.55 7.29
CA GLU A 312 6.73 -7.78 8.39
C GLU A 312 5.74 -8.89 8.03
N LEU A 313 5.25 -8.92 6.80
CA LEU A 313 4.34 -9.97 6.32
C LEU A 313 5.01 -11.34 6.29
N LEU A 314 6.26 -11.46 5.84
CA LEU A 314 6.97 -12.74 5.82
C LEU A 314 7.14 -13.31 7.24
N TYR A 315 7.61 -12.49 8.19
CA TYR A 315 7.74 -12.91 9.58
C TYR A 315 6.38 -13.18 10.23
N ALA A 316 5.35 -12.39 9.90
CA ALA A 316 3.99 -12.63 10.42
C ALA A 316 3.47 -14.01 10.01
N VAL A 317 3.65 -14.39 8.75
CA VAL A 317 3.23 -15.73 8.27
C VAL A 317 4.04 -16.83 8.94
N GLU A 318 5.37 -16.72 9.02
CA GLU A 318 6.16 -17.76 9.67
C GLU A 318 5.83 -17.88 11.17
N MET A 319 5.65 -16.75 11.89
CA MET A 319 5.25 -16.77 13.30
C MET A 319 3.91 -17.50 13.53
N GLU A 320 2.97 -17.39 12.60
CA GLU A 320 1.68 -18.10 12.69
C GLU A 320 1.86 -19.60 12.56
N GLN A 321 2.85 -20.04 11.77
CA GLN A 321 3.19 -21.43 11.58
C GLN A 321 4.02 -22.00 12.75
N THR A 322 4.89 -21.19 13.37
CA THR A 322 5.85 -21.65 14.39
C THR A 322 5.40 -21.42 15.84
N LEU A 323 4.67 -20.33 16.13
CA LEU A 323 4.35 -19.90 17.50
C LEU A 323 2.90 -20.21 17.93
N GLY A 324 1.97 -20.09 16.98
CA GLY A 324 0.53 -20.12 17.24
C GLY A 324 -0.01 -18.86 17.94
N LYS A 325 -1.34 -18.68 17.82
CA LYS A 325 -2.06 -17.46 18.27
C LYS A 325 -1.83 -17.07 19.73
N PRO A 326 -1.86 -17.98 20.73
CA PRO A 326 -1.69 -17.59 22.12
C PRO A 326 -0.30 -16.99 22.38
N ARG A 327 0.74 -17.56 21.76
CA ARG A 327 2.11 -17.09 21.93
C ARG A 327 2.35 -15.77 21.23
N ILE A 328 1.83 -15.59 20.02
CA ILE A 328 1.88 -14.30 19.30
C ILE A 328 1.23 -13.20 20.13
N LEU A 329 0.02 -13.44 20.65
CA LEU A 329 -0.69 -12.45 21.47
C LEU A 329 0.08 -12.12 22.75
N GLN A 330 0.63 -13.14 23.41
CA GLN A 330 1.46 -12.93 24.60
C GLN A 330 2.67 -12.06 24.29
N LEU A 331 3.44 -12.40 23.24
CA LEU A 331 4.61 -11.64 22.82
C LEU A 331 4.24 -10.21 22.43
N TYR A 332 3.11 -10.01 21.74
CA TYR A 332 2.63 -8.68 21.43
C TYR A 332 2.33 -7.88 22.70
N LEU A 333 1.54 -8.43 23.63
CA LEU A 333 1.20 -7.76 24.88
C LEU A 333 2.45 -7.43 25.70
N ASP A 334 3.46 -8.28 25.66
CA ASP A 334 4.71 -8.11 26.39
C ASP A 334 5.66 -7.10 25.71
N ASN A 335 5.52 -6.79 24.42
CA ASN A 335 6.42 -5.87 23.69
C ASN A 335 5.74 -4.61 23.14
N ALA A 336 4.41 -4.51 23.16
CA ALA A 336 3.69 -3.37 22.61
C ALA A 336 4.09 -2.06 23.33
N PRO A 337 4.25 -0.95 22.60
CA PRO A 337 4.49 0.35 23.19
C PRO A 337 3.19 0.91 23.77
N TRP A 338 3.22 1.31 25.04
CA TRP A 338 2.04 1.84 25.74
C TRP A 338 2.16 3.31 26.12
N GLY A 339 3.31 3.94 25.86
CA GLY A 339 3.52 5.35 26.15
C GLY A 339 4.92 5.86 25.81
N PRO A 340 5.21 7.14 26.10
CA PRO A 340 6.52 7.75 25.88
C PRO A 340 7.60 7.17 26.81
N GLY A 341 8.86 7.52 26.54
CA GLY A 341 9.99 7.15 27.40
C GLY A 341 10.32 5.66 27.41
N GLY A 342 9.94 4.92 26.35
CA GLY A 342 10.20 3.48 26.26
C GLY A 342 9.26 2.63 27.10
N LEU A 343 8.10 3.15 27.54
CA LEU A 343 7.09 2.35 28.22
C LEU A 343 6.50 1.31 27.26
N CYS A 344 6.96 0.07 27.38
CA CYS A 344 6.46 -1.07 26.62
C CYS A 344 6.10 -2.23 27.55
N GLY A 345 5.27 -3.14 27.06
CA GLY A 345 4.75 -4.27 27.82
C GLY A 345 3.55 -3.94 28.71
N ALA A 346 2.52 -4.79 28.63
CA ALA A 346 1.25 -4.59 29.31
C ALA A 346 1.37 -4.55 30.84
N GLU A 347 2.30 -5.31 31.42
CA GLU A 347 2.55 -5.30 32.87
C GLU A 347 3.12 -3.96 33.35
N ALA A 348 4.10 -3.42 32.64
CA ALA A 348 4.68 -2.12 32.96
C ALA A 348 3.63 -1.02 32.79
N ALA A 349 2.83 -1.08 31.74
CA ALA A 349 1.75 -0.12 31.47
C ALA A 349 0.67 -0.14 32.56
N ALA A 350 0.18 -1.33 32.94
CA ALA A 350 -0.81 -1.49 34.01
C ALA A 350 -0.32 -0.91 35.34
N ARG A 351 0.95 -1.16 35.69
CA ARG A 351 1.58 -0.60 36.90
C ARG A 351 1.74 0.90 36.81
N ARG A 352 2.14 1.42 35.64
CA ARG A 352 2.36 2.85 35.44
C ARG A 352 1.08 3.66 35.54
N TYR A 353 0.01 3.19 34.92
CA TYR A 353 -1.24 3.93 34.75
C TYR A 353 -2.28 3.66 35.84
N PHE A 354 -2.34 2.43 36.37
CA PHE A 354 -3.39 2.04 37.32
C PHE A 354 -2.86 1.51 38.65
N LYS A 355 -1.53 1.44 38.83
CA LYS A 355 -0.89 0.87 40.04
C LYS A 355 -1.34 -0.57 40.32
N ARG A 356 -1.68 -1.32 39.25
CA ARG A 356 -2.14 -2.72 39.30
C ARG A 356 -1.30 -3.59 38.39
N GLY A 357 -1.20 -4.88 38.71
CA GLY A 357 -0.67 -5.86 37.75
C GLY A 357 -1.66 -6.06 36.60
N ALA A 358 -1.17 -6.38 35.41
CA ALA A 358 -2.00 -6.49 34.20
C ALA A 358 -3.15 -7.50 34.35
N ARG A 359 -2.91 -8.61 35.05
CA ARG A 359 -3.92 -9.64 35.37
C ARG A 359 -5.06 -9.15 36.30
N ASN A 360 -4.83 -8.06 37.03
CA ASN A 360 -5.76 -7.51 38.03
C ASN A 360 -6.43 -6.21 37.55
N LEU A 361 -6.31 -5.89 36.26
CA LEU A 361 -7.01 -4.74 35.68
C LEU A 361 -8.51 -4.98 35.71
N GLU A 362 -9.25 -3.95 36.11
CA GLU A 362 -10.69 -3.93 35.92
C GLU A 362 -11.05 -3.84 34.43
N PRO A 363 -12.24 -4.32 34.02
CA PRO A 363 -12.66 -4.30 32.63
C PRO A 363 -12.53 -2.92 31.95
N ALA A 364 -12.95 -1.85 32.63
CA ALA A 364 -12.85 -0.49 32.10
C ALA A 364 -11.39 0.00 31.99
N GLN A 365 -10.51 -0.42 32.90
CA GLN A 365 -9.08 -0.09 32.85
C GLN A 365 -8.40 -0.82 31.68
N ALA A 366 -8.71 -2.10 31.49
CA ALA A 366 -8.22 -2.90 30.37
C ALA A 366 -8.67 -2.33 29.01
N VAL A 367 -9.94 -1.93 28.90
CA VAL A 367 -10.46 -1.29 27.69
C VAL A 367 -9.81 0.06 27.43
N TRP A 368 -9.67 0.91 28.45
CA TRP A 368 -8.98 2.20 28.28
C TRP A 368 -7.54 2.00 27.82
N LEU A 369 -6.83 1.06 28.45
CA LEU A 369 -5.45 0.77 28.09
C LEU A 369 -5.34 0.37 26.62
N ALA A 370 -6.16 -0.59 26.16
CA ALA A 370 -6.20 -1.01 24.76
C ALA A 370 -6.60 0.13 23.80
N ALA A 371 -7.54 1.01 24.19
CA ALA A 371 -7.95 2.16 23.39
C ALA A 371 -6.80 3.14 23.09
N MET A 372 -5.77 3.20 23.94
CA MET A 372 -4.60 4.05 23.74
C MET A 372 -3.62 3.52 22.69
N LEU A 373 -3.61 2.22 22.35
CA LEU A 373 -2.55 1.58 21.57
C LEU A 373 -2.32 2.17 20.16
N ASN A 374 -3.38 2.66 19.51
CA ASN A 374 -3.28 3.22 18.17
C ASN A 374 -2.27 4.39 18.09
N ASN A 375 -2.25 5.25 19.12
CA ASN A 375 -1.25 6.30 19.26
C ASN A 375 -1.03 6.62 20.75
N PRO A 376 -0.19 5.84 21.45
CA PRO A 376 -0.10 5.89 22.90
C PRO A 376 0.37 7.25 23.44
N GLY A 377 1.31 7.90 22.72
CA GLY A 377 1.80 9.22 23.07
C GLY A 377 0.71 10.28 22.98
N ALA A 378 0.04 10.39 21.82
CA ALA A 378 -1.03 11.37 21.65
C ALA A 378 -2.23 11.11 22.57
N ALA A 379 -2.56 9.84 22.82
CA ALA A 379 -3.63 9.46 23.74
C ALA A 379 -3.30 9.85 25.19
N LEU A 380 -2.05 9.64 25.62
CA LEU A 380 -1.58 10.05 26.95
C LEU A 380 -1.59 11.58 27.10
N GLU A 381 -1.04 12.31 26.13
CA GLU A 381 -1.04 13.78 26.16
C GLU A 381 -2.46 14.34 26.22
N LYS A 382 -3.39 13.76 25.44
CA LYS A 382 -4.81 14.13 25.49
C LYS A 382 -5.40 13.88 26.88
N TRP A 383 -5.14 12.71 27.48
CA TRP A 383 -5.61 12.39 28.82
C TRP A 383 -5.04 13.35 29.88
N GLN A 384 -3.77 13.75 29.78
CA GLN A 384 -3.14 14.72 30.67
C GLN A 384 -3.73 16.13 30.50
N ARG A 385 -4.00 16.57 29.28
CA ARG A 385 -4.60 17.89 28.99
C ARG A 385 -6.06 17.97 29.44
N ASP A 386 -6.86 16.98 29.09
CA ASP A 386 -8.31 17.00 29.29
C ASP A 386 -8.70 16.55 30.71
N GLY A 387 -7.79 15.89 31.44
CA GLY A 387 -8.02 15.35 32.78
C GLY A 387 -8.94 14.11 32.79
N HIS A 388 -9.37 13.63 31.63
CA HIS A 388 -10.20 12.44 31.46
C HIS A 388 -9.80 11.64 30.22
N ILE A 389 -10.22 10.40 30.17
CA ILE A 389 -9.94 9.48 29.07
C ILE A 389 -10.79 9.77 27.83
N ASP A 390 -10.40 9.22 26.69
CA ASP A 390 -11.23 9.20 25.49
C ASP A 390 -12.34 8.15 25.62
N VAL A 391 -13.47 8.58 26.19
CA VAL A 391 -14.63 7.72 26.49
C VAL A 391 -15.21 7.12 25.20
N GLU A 392 -15.23 7.86 24.11
CA GLU A 392 -15.82 7.40 22.85
C GLU A 392 -14.97 6.30 22.21
N ARG A 393 -13.65 6.48 22.18
CA ARG A 393 -12.74 5.41 21.75
C ARG A 393 -12.85 4.17 22.65
N ALA A 394 -12.93 4.35 23.97
CA ALA A 394 -13.08 3.24 24.91
C ALA A 394 -14.41 2.50 24.72
N LYS A 395 -15.54 3.20 24.49
CA LYS A 395 -16.83 2.57 24.16
C LYS A 395 -16.76 1.78 22.86
N TRP A 396 -16.13 2.33 21.82
CA TRP A 396 -15.95 1.64 20.54
C TRP A 396 -15.18 0.32 20.72
N VAL A 397 -14.10 0.32 21.53
CA VAL A 397 -13.39 -0.92 21.88
C VAL A 397 -14.32 -1.87 22.66
N ALA A 398 -15.03 -1.37 23.68
CA ALA A 398 -15.98 -2.16 24.49
C ALA A 398 -17.06 -2.88 23.66
N GLU A 399 -17.59 -2.20 22.63
CA GLU A 399 -18.56 -2.76 21.68
C GLU A 399 -17.97 -3.91 20.88
N GLY A 400 -16.71 -3.76 20.47
CA GLY A 400 -15.96 -4.77 19.72
C GLY A 400 -15.54 -6.00 20.54
N LEU A 401 -15.70 -6.03 21.86
CA LEU A 401 -15.31 -7.20 22.66
C LEU A 401 -16.14 -8.44 22.31
N ARG A 402 -15.43 -9.52 21.98
CA ARG A 402 -16.00 -10.86 21.73
C ARG A 402 -15.96 -11.73 22.98
N GLY A 403 -16.88 -12.69 23.04
CA GLY A 403 -16.99 -13.69 24.10
C GLY A 403 -17.40 -13.15 25.47
N ILE A 404 -18.04 -11.99 25.52
CA ILE A 404 -18.69 -11.44 26.72
C ILE A 404 -20.21 -11.41 26.52
N THR A 405 -20.96 -11.57 27.61
CA THR A 405 -22.42 -11.49 27.58
C THR A 405 -22.89 -10.06 27.33
N ARG A 406 -24.15 -9.91 26.86
CA ARG A 406 -24.78 -8.60 26.70
C ARG A 406 -24.79 -7.79 27.99
N SER A 407 -25.14 -8.42 29.12
CA SER A 407 -25.16 -7.77 30.44
C SER A 407 -23.79 -7.27 30.86
N GLN A 408 -22.73 -8.06 30.63
CA GLN A 408 -21.35 -7.64 30.87
C GLN A 408 -20.98 -6.42 30.01
N ARG A 409 -21.35 -6.42 28.72
CA ARG A 409 -21.08 -5.29 27.81
C ARG A 409 -21.79 -4.01 28.26
N GLU A 410 -23.07 -4.09 28.59
CA GLU A 410 -23.85 -2.94 29.08
C GLU A 410 -23.27 -2.38 30.39
N SER A 411 -22.85 -3.26 31.30
CA SER A 411 -22.22 -2.87 32.56
C SER A 411 -20.85 -2.23 32.33
N LEU A 412 -20.05 -2.78 31.41
CA LEU A 412 -18.77 -2.22 31.00
C LEU A 412 -18.93 -0.82 30.39
N GLN A 413 -19.89 -0.61 29.48
CA GLN A 413 -20.14 0.70 28.89
C GLN A 413 -20.54 1.74 29.93
N ARG A 414 -21.39 1.38 30.91
CA ARG A 414 -21.71 2.27 32.05
C ARG A 414 -20.47 2.61 32.88
N ASN A 415 -19.65 1.61 33.19
CA ASN A 415 -18.42 1.81 33.97
C ASN A 415 -17.41 2.70 33.23
N ILE A 416 -17.28 2.57 31.91
CA ILE A 416 -16.43 3.44 31.08
C ILE A 416 -16.95 4.88 31.10
N ALA A 417 -18.26 5.08 30.94
CA ALA A 417 -18.86 6.42 30.96
C ALA A 417 -18.69 7.13 32.33
N ALA A 418 -18.73 6.36 33.41
CA ALA A 418 -18.52 6.84 34.77
C ALA A 418 -17.03 6.91 35.19
N ALA A 419 -16.11 6.41 34.36
CA ALA A 419 -14.70 6.30 34.74
C ALA A 419 -14.08 7.69 34.99
N ARG A 420 -13.31 7.78 36.09
CA ARG A 420 -12.52 8.94 36.47
C ARG A 420 -11.08 8.50 36.74
N PHE A 421 -10.39 8.08 35.68
CA PHE A 421 -8.99 7.70 35.78
C PHE A 421 -8.14 8.96 35.84
N ALA A 422 -7.43 9.16 36.94
CA ALA A 422 -6.51 10.28 37.08
C ALA A 422 -5.34 10.10 36.10
N PRO A 423 -4.97 11.13 35.32
CA PRO A 423 -3.86 11.02 34.42
C PRO A 423 -2.57 10.74 35.20
N PRO A 424 -1.71 9.84 34.69
CA PRO A 424 -0.38 9.63 35.24
C PRO A 424 0.43 10.94 35.19
N PRO A 425 1.36 11.15 36.15
CA PRO A 425 2.30 12.28 36.11
C PRO A 425 3.16 12.26 34.85
#